data_AF-A0A7J7GH92-F1
#
_entry.id   AF-A0A7J7GH92-F1
#
_cell.length_a   1.000
_cell.length_b   1.000
_cell.length_c   1.000
_cell.angle_alpha   90.00
_cell.angle_beta   90.00
_cell.angle_gamma   90.00
#
_symmetry.space_group_name_H-M   'P 1'
#
loop_
_entity.id
_entity.type
_entity.pdbx_description
1 polymer ?
#
loop_
_entity_poly.entity_id
_entity_poly.type
_entity_poly.pdbx_seq_one_letter_code
_entity_poly.pdbx_strand_id
1 'polypeptide(L)'
;MNTYQRSMAGSRDTEIAVGAYQSHQTCAKKKKHPRGQVGIYYGYRLSLWAEHLGKLNKCFKEPESLVCVDSVNKIAEDNWKKFTREEFTPLQGHLLKYPVKIDGNGKVSALPGQENFPDVGGKVLGARTTLPDALTT
;
A
#
# COMPACT_ATOMS: atom_id res chain seq x y z
N MET A 1 14.77 5.17 5.10
CA MET A 1 15.03 3.98 4.27
C MET A 1 13.82 3.69 3.39
N ASN A 2 13.98 3.89 2.09
CA ASN A 2 13.00 3.49 1.08
C ASN A 2 13.34 2.08 0.54
N THR A 3 12.39 1.43 -0.14
CA THR A 3 12.61 0.10 -0.74
C THR A 3 13.23 0.23 -2.14
N TYR A 4 14.43 0.81 -2.23
CA TYR A 4 15.26 0.87 -3.44
C TYR A 4 16.76 0.85 -3.10
N GLN A 5 17.61 0.62 -4.11
CA GLN A 5 19.04 0.34 -3.96
C GLN A 5 19.80 1.45 -3.23
N ARG A 6 19.51 2.73 -3.48
CA ARG A 6 20.11 3.86 -2.74
C ARG A 6 19.97 3.75 -1.22
N SER A 7 18.78 3.40 -0.73
CA SER A 7 18.54 3.21 0.71
C SER A 7 18.97 1.84 1.24
N MET A 8 18.94 0.78 0.42
CA MET A 8 19.20 -0.60 0.88
C MET A 8 20.66 -1.06 0.72
N ALA A 9 21.46 -0.42 -0.15
CA ALA A 9 22.83 -0.85 -0.42
C ALA A 9 23.78 -0.64 0.76
N GLY A 10 23.48 0.28 1.68
CA GLY A 10 24.35 0.66 2.81
C GLY A 10 25.63 1.41 2.41
N SER A 11 26.02 1.35 1.14
CA SER A 11 27.19 2.03 0.56
C SER A 11 26.83 3.24 -0.31
N ARG A 12 25.54 3.58 -0.43
CA ARG A 12 25.05 4.73 -1.19
C ARG A 12 24.60 5.82 -0.22
N ASP A 13 23.34 5.80 0.20
CA ASP A 13 22.81 6.76 1.15
C ASP A 13 22.93 6.22 2.57
N THR A 14 23.22 7.10 3.54
CA THR A 14 23.25 6.72 4.95
C THR A 14 21.84 6.73 5.53
N GLU A 15 21.41 5.58 6.05
CA GLU A 15 20.05 5.35 6.53
C GLU A 15 20.09 4.71 7.92
N ILE A 16 19.05 4.95 8.72
CA ILE A 16 18.84 4.29 10.01
C ILE A 16 17.42 3.74 10.09
N ALA A 17 17.28 2.52 10.59
CA ALA A 17 15.99 1.88 10.81
C ALA A 17 15.98 1.19 12.17
N VAL A 18 14.81 1.19 12.83
CA VAL A 18 14.62 0.51 14.12
C VAL A 18 13.57 -0.58 13.95
N GLY A 19 13.96 -1.83 14.21
CA GLY A 19 13.06 -2.96 14.31
C GLY A 19 12.79 -3.28 15.78
N ALA A 20 11.52 -3.25 16.18
CA ALA A 20 11.12 -3.61 17.53
C ALA A 20 9.85 -4.46 17.51
N TYR A 21 9.71 -5.35 18.49
CA TYR A 21 8.52 -6.18 18.67
C TYR A 21 8.21 -6.35 20.16
N GLN A 22 6.94 -6.57 20.49
CA GLN A 22 6.52 -6.84 21.87
C GLN A 22 6.65 -8.34 22.17
N SER A 23 7.67 -8.72 22.92
CA SER A 23 8.03 -10.12 23.19
C SER A 23 6.94 -10.96 23.86
N HIS A 24 6.02 -10.33 24.59
CA HIS A 24 4.87 -10.95 25.24
C HIS A 24 3.60 -10.95 24.36
N GLN A 25 3.61 -10.29 23.21
CA GLN A 25 2.46 -10.14 22.30
C GLN A 25 2.70 -10.84 20.94
N THR A 26 3.58 -11.84 20.89
CA THR A 26 3.88 -12.54 19.64
C THR A 26 2.87 -13.66 19.34
N CYS A 27 2.58 -13.87 18.05
CA CYS A 27 1.71 -14.97 17.59
C CYS A 27 2.22 -16.34 18.05
N ALA A 28 3.54 -16.54 18.05
CA ALA A 28 4.20 -17.78 18.46
C ALA A 28 3.97 -18.12 19.94
N LYS A 29 4.04 -17.13 20.86
CA LYS A 29 3.86 -17.39 22.30
C LYS A 29 2.40 -17.51 22.70
N LYS A 30 1.48 -16.79 22.05
CA LYS A 30 0.06 -16.78 22.43
C LYS A 30 -0.77 -17.91 21.81
N LYS A 31 -0.24 -18.68 20.84
CA LYS A 31 -0.96 -19.72 20.05
C LYS A 31 -2.32 -19.24 19.48
N LYS A 32 -2.52 -17.93 19.44
CA LYS A 32 -3.71 -17.19 19.03
C LYS A 32 -3.19 -15.84 18.53
N HIS A 33 -3.90 -15.21 17.58
CA HIS A 33 -3.59 -13.83 17.21
C HIS A 33 -3.49 -12.99 18.50
N PRO A 34 -2.51 -12.08 18.60
CA PRO A 34 -2.34 -11.20 19.75
C PRO A 34 -3.50 -10.19 19.84
N ARG A 35 -4.67 -10.70 20.24
CA ARG A 35 -5.97 -10.02 20.29
C ARG A 35 -6.33 -9.57 21.71
N GLY A 36 -5.77 -10.23 22.74
CA GLY A 36 -6.21 -10.09 24.14
C GLY A 36 -5.62 -8.89 24.90
N GLN A 37 -4.53 -8.32 24.41
CA GLN A 37 -4.02 -7.00 24.78
C GLN A 37 -3.67 -6.36 23.46
N VAL A 38 -4.33 -5.25 23.11
CA VAL A 38 -4.10 -4.51 21.86
C VAL A 38 -2.63 -4.08 21.86
N GLY A 39 -1.75 -4.91 21.29
CA GLY A 39 -0.34 -4.58 21.17
C GLY A 39 -0.19 -3.28 20.40
N ILE A 40 0.79 -2.45 20.76
CA ILE A 40 0.98 -1.10 20.22
C ILE A 40 0.99 -1.15 18.68
N TYR A 41 1.62 -2.16 18.09
CA TYR A 41 1.69 -2.36 16.64
C TYR A 41 0.34 -2.72 15.99
N TYR A 42 -0.49 -3.53 16.65
CA TYR A 42 -1.80 -3.90 16.14
C TYR A 42 -2.75 -2.70 16.16
N GLY A 43 -2.74 -1.94 17.26
CA GLY A 43 -3.50 -0.68 17.36
C GLY A 43 -3.04 0.33 16.32
N TYR A 44 -1.72 0.52 16.18
CA TYR A 44 -1.13 1.41 15.19
C TYR A 44 -1.53 1.05 13.76
N ARG A 45 -1.44 -0.23 13.37
CA ARG A 45 -1.90 -0.71 12.06
C ARG A 45 -3.37 -0.40 11.82
N LEU A 46 -4.24 -0.69 12.79
CA LEU A 46 -5.67 -0.42 12.65
C LEU A 46 -5.98 1.07 12.59
N SER A 47 -5.22 1.91 13.28
CA SER A 47 -5.34 3.37 13.21
C SER A 47 -5.05 3.89 11.80
N LEU A 48 -3.92 3.47 11.21
CA LEU A 48 -3.57 3.80 9.83
C LEU A 48 -4.64 3.31 8.83
N TRP A 49 -5.13 2.08 9.04
CA TRP A 49 -6.18 1.53 8.19
C TRP A 49 -7.50 2.31 8.34
N ALA A 50 -7.86 2.75 9.53
CA ALA A 50 -9.05 3.55 9.76
C ALA A 50 -8.99 4.87 9.00
N GLU A 51 -7.82 5.53 9.03
CA GLU A 51 -7.57 6.76 8.29
C GLU A 51 -7.65 6.54 6.77
N HIS A 52 -6.88 5.58 6.24
CA HIS A 52 -6.80 5.37 4.79
C HIS A 52 -8.06 4.75 4.18
N LEU A 53 -8.80 3.92 4.91
CA LEU A 53 -10.02 3.28 4.42
C LEU A 53 -11.29 4.07 4.76
N GLY A 54 -11.19 5.08 5.65
CA GLY A 54 -12.32 5.86 6.15
C GLY A 54 -13.37 5.00 6.87
N LYS A 55 -13.00 3.80 7.34
CA LYS A 55 -13.93 2.82 7.91
C LYS A 55 -13.24 1.90 8.90
N LEU A 56 -13.97 1.55 9.97
CA LEU A 56 -13.64 0.44 10.85
C LEU A 56 -14.48 -0.78 10.49
N ASN A 57 -13.84 -1.92 10.24
CA ASN A 57 -14.51 -3.19 9.96
C ASN A 57 -13.84 -4.32 10.75
N LYS A 58 -14.63 -5.32 11.16
CA LYS A 58 -14.13 -6.53 11.80
C LYS A 58 -13.18 -7.32 10.89
N CYS A 59 -13.41 -7.32 9.57
CA CYS A 59 -12.51 -8.03 8.64
C CYS A 59 -11.09 -7.46 8.65
N PHE A 60 -10.89 -6.16 8.89
CA PHE A 60 -9.55 -5.53 8.94
C PHE A 60 -8.67 -6.02 10.09
N LYS A 61 -9.28 -6.72 11.06
CA LYS A 61 -8.55 -7.39 12.15
C LYS A 61 -7.75 -8.60 11.66
N GLU A 62 -8.13 -9.18 10.52
CA GLU A 62 -7.55 -10.38 9.90
C GLU A 62 -7.10 -10.02 8.47
N PRO A 63 -5.99 -9.26 8.32
CA PRO A 63 -5.52 -8.74 7.03
C PRO A 63 -5.20 -9.82 5.99
N GLU A 64 -4.90 -11.04 6.45
CA GLU A 64 -4.63 -12.21 5.62
C GLU A 64 -5.90 -12.85 5.03
N SER A 65 -7.09 -12.53 5.55
CA SER A 65 -8.33 -13.11 5.08
C SER A 65 -8.72 -12.56 3.69
N LEU A 66 -9.25 -13.42 2.82
CA LEU A 66 -9.76 -13.00 1.52
C LEU A 66 -10.82 -11.90 1.65
N VAL A 67 -11.72 -12.03 2.63
CA VAL A 67 -12.75 -11.02 2.93
C VAL A 67 -12.14 -9.64 3.22
N CYS A 68 -11.01 -9.59 3.94
CA CYS A 68 -10.31 -8.35 4.21
C CYS A 68 -9.69 -7.77 2.94
N VAL A 69 -8.95 -8.59 2.19
CA VAL A 69 -8.27 -8.18 0.95
C VAL A 69 -9.28 -7.68 -0.08
N ASP A 70 -10.38 -8.40 -0.28
CA ASP A 70 -11.45 -8.01 -1.20
C ASP A 70 -12.11 -6.69 -0.77
N SER A 71 -12.36 -6.51 0.53
CA SER A 71 -12.93 -5.26 1.04
C SER A 71 -11.99 -4.07 0.84
N VAL A 72 -10.68 -4.24 1.06
CA VAL A 72 -9.68 -3.20 0.86
C VAL A 72 -9.55 -2.85 -0.62
N ASN A 73 -9.46 -3.86 -1.48
CA ASN A 73 -9.38 -3.69 -2.93
C ASN A 73 -10.61 -2.97 -3.48
N LYS A 74 -11.81 -3.33 -3.02
CA LYS A 74 -13.05 -2.67 -3.44
C LYS A 74 -13.06 -1.18 -3.08
N ILE A 75 -12.65 -0.82 -1.86
CA ILE A 75 -12.55 0.58 -1.43
C ILE A 75 -11.55 1.32 -2.31
N ALA A 76 -10.37 0.73 -2.56
CA ALA A 76 -9.32 1.33 -3.37
C ALA A 76 -9.76 1.53 -4.84
N GLU A 77 -10.51 0.57 -5.41
CA GLU A 77 -11.07 0.65 -6.76
C GLU A 77 -12.17 1.69 -6.88
N ASP A 78 -13.09 1.73 -5.93
CA ASP A 78 -14.19 2.69 -5.92
C ASP A 78 -13.66 4.12 -5.72
N ASN A 79 -12.66 4.30 -4.85
CA ASN A 79 -11.99 5.59 -4.68
C ASN A 79 -11.22 5.99 -5.93
N TRP A 80 -10.51 5.07 -6.59
CA TRP A 80 -9.82 5.36 -7.83
C TRP A 80 -10.79 5.83 -8.93
N LYS A 81 -11.92 5.13 -9.11
CA LYS A 81 -12.97 5.56 -10.06
C LYS A 81 -13.52 6.95 -9.75
N LYS A 82 -13.69 7.30 -8.47
CA LYS A 82 -14.15 8.64 -8.05
C LYS A 82 -13.07 9.70 -8.26
N PHE A 83 -11.81 9.36 -7.98
CA PHE A 83 -10.68 10.25 -8.14
C PHE A 83 -10.44 10.64 -9.60
N THR A 84 -10.64 9.72 -10.53
CA THR A 84 -10.46 9.97 -11.98
C THR A 84 -11.72 10.48 -12.70
N ARG A 85 -12.79 10.82 -11.98
CA ARG A 85 -13.98 11.44 -12.59
C ARG A 85 -13.73 12.91 -12.86
N GLU A 86 -14.34 13.42 -13.93
CA GLU A 86 -14.32 14.85 -14.26
C GLU A 86 -15.00 15.68 -13.16
N GLU A 87 -16.13 15.17 -12.64
CA GLU A 87 -16.84 15.81 -11.54
C GLU A 87 -16.33 15.34 -10.18
N PHE A 88 -16.03 16.31 -9.30
CA PHE A 88 -15.59 16.04 -7.95
C PHE A 88 -16.62 15.21 -7.18
N THR A 89 -16.15 14.09 -6.60
CA THR A 89 -16.94 13.25 -5.71
C THR A 89 -16.11 12.94 -4.45
N PRO A 90 -16.68 13.07 -3.23
CA PRO A 90 -15.97 12.70 -2.01
C PRO A 90 -15.51 11.23 -2.01
N LEU A 91 -14.24 11.02 -1.66
CA LEU A 91 -13.62 9.70 -1.49
C LEU A 91 -13.95 9.10 -0.12
N GLN A 92 -13.89 7.77 -0.02
CA GLN A 92 -13.95 7.08 1.27
C GLN A 92 -12.52 6.84 1.79
N GLY A 93 -12.03 7.72 2.65
CA GLY A 93 -10.62 7.71 3.04
C GLY A 93 -9.71 8.09 1.88
N HIS A 94 -8.45 7.65 1.93
CA HIS A 94 -7.38 8.09 1.04
C HIS A 94 -6.75 6.96 0.22
N LEU A 95 -7.14 5.71 0.45
CA LEU A 95 -6.58 4.58 -0.28
C LEU A 95 -7.08 4.56 -1.72
N LEU A 96 -6.14 4.56 -2.67
CA LEU A 96 -6.39 4.44 -4.11
C LEU A 96 -5.73 3.18 -4.65
N LYS A 97 -6.38 2.52 -5.61
CA LYS A 97 -5.75 1.44 -6.36
C LYS A 97 -4.67 2.04 -7.27
N TYR A 98 -3.46 1.50 -7.19
CA TYR A 98 -2.40 1.89 -8.12
C TYR A 98 -2.82 1.51 -9.56
N PRO A 99 -2.71 2.40 -10.56
CA PRO A 99 -3.38 2.25 -11.86
C PRO A 99 -2.72 1.27 -12.84
N VAL A 100 -2.34 0.11 -12.33
CA VAL A 100 -1.76 -0.99 -13.11
C VAL A 100 -2.68 -2.20 -13.11
N LYS A 101 -2.57 -2.99 -14.17
CA LYS A 101 -3.17 -4.30 -14.33
C LYS A 101 -2.07 -5.34 -14.42
N ILE A 102 -2.31 -6.49 -13.82
CA ILE A 102 -1.45 -7.67 -13.91
C ILE A 102 -2.26 -8.72 -14.67
N ASP A 103 -1.71 -9.27 -15.75
CA ASP A 103 -2.35 -10.38 -16.47
C ASP A 103 -2.06 -11.75 -15.82
N GLY A 104 -2.65 -12.82 -16.36
CA GLY A 104 -2.46 -14.17 -15.85
C GLY A 104 -1.01 -14.68 -15.92
N ASN A 105 -0.16 -14.04 -16.71
CA ASN A 105 1.27 -14.35 -16.84
C ASN A 105 2.15 -13.46 -15.95
N GLY A 106 1.55 -12.58 -15.14
CA GLY A 106 2.26 -11.64 -14.29
C GLY A 106 2.78 -10.39 -15.02
N LYS A 107 2.41 -10.17 -16.29
CA LYS A 107 2.82 -8.97 -17.02
C LYS A 107 2.07 -7.75 -16.49
N VAL A 108 2.83 -6.72 -16.14
CA VAL A 108 2.29 -5.43 -15.70
C VAL A 108 1.99 -4.55 -16.91
N SER A 109 0.76 -4.03 -16.98
CA SER A 109 0.34 -3.03 -17.97
C SER A 109 -0.39 -1.88 -17.27
N ALA A 110 -0.55 -0.74 -17.93
CA ALA A 110 -1.46 0.31 -17.45
C ALA A 110 -2.91 -0.21 -17.47
N LEU A 111 -3.77 0.35 -16.63
CA LEU A 111 -5.20 0.15 -16.75
C LEU A 111 -5.70 0.75 -18.09
N PRO A 112 -6.66 0.10 -18.78
CA PRO A 112 -7.21 0.64 -20.03
C PRO A 112 -7.74 2.07 -19.85
N GLY A 113 -7.31 2.98 -20.72
CA GLY A 113 -7.66 4.41 -20.65
C GLY A 113 -6.91 5.22 -19.59
N GLN A 114 -5.92 4.62 -18.91
CA GLN A 114 -5.18 5.24 -17.80
C GLN A 114 -3.67 5.06 -17.99
N GLU A 115 -3.19 5.37 -19.18
CA GLU A 115 -1.76 5.28 -19.53
C GLU A 115 -0.92 6.33 -18.78
N ASN A 116 -1.54 7.45 -18.44
CA ASN A 116 -0.93 8.56 -17.73
C ASN A 116 -1.67 8.84 -16.41
N PHE A 117 -0.95 9.39 -15.43
CA PHE A 117 -1.56 9.94 -14.23
C PHE A 117 -2.50 11.09 -14.58
N PRO A 118 -3.68 11.19 -13.93
CA PRO A 118 -4.59 12.31 -14.10
C PRO A 118 -3.89 13.66 -13.93
N ASP A 119 -4.30 14.64 -14.73
CA ASP A 119 -3.86 16.05 -14.71
C ASP A 119 -2.40 16.34 -15.07
N VAL A 120 -1.46 15.43 -14.78
CA VAL A 120 -0.01 15.67 -14.94
C VAL A 120 0.60 15.02 -16.19
N GLY A 121 -0.09 14.05 -16.81
CA GLY A 121 0.34 13.45 -18.08
C GLY A 121 1.56 12.52 -18.00
N GLY A 122 2.08 12.23 -16.80
CA GLY A 122 3.18 11.29 -16.61
C GLY A 122 2.75 9.84 -16.80
N LYS A 123 3.52 9.04 -17.55
CA LYS A 123 3.21 7.62 -17.81
C LYS A 123 3.19 6.80 -16.52
N VAL A 124 2.12 6.04 -16.30
CA VAL A 124 1.94 5.20 -15.10
C VAL A 124 3.03 4.14 -14.97
N LEU A 125 3.44 3.52 -16.09
CA LEU A 125 4.52 2.52 -16.12
C LEU A 125 5.92 3.16 -16.12
N GLY A 126 6.00 4.49 -16.07
CA GLY A 126 7.22 5.23 -16.30
C GLY A 126 7.72 5.10 -17.74
N ALA A 127 8.92 5.63 -17.96
CA ALA A 127 9.66 5.48 -19.20
C ALA A 127 11.15 5.34 -18.86
N ARG A 128 11.86 4.56 -19.67
CA ARG A 128 13.32 4.45 -19.53
C ARG A 128 13.94 5.81 -19.87
N THR A 129 14.78 6.30 -18.98
CA THR A 129 15.53 7.53 -19.20
C THR A 129 16.96 7.20 -19.62
N THR A 130 17.69 8.19 -20.12
CA THR A 130 19.13 8.10 -20.38
C THR A 130 19.96 8.27 -19.11
N LEU A 131 19.32 8.48 -17.95
CA LEU A 131 20.01 8.64 -16.69
C LEU A 131 20.61 7.30 -16.23
N PRO A 132 21.82 7.32 -15.66
CA PRO A 132 22.42 6.12 -15.10
C PRO A 132 21.57 5.53 -13.97
N ASP A 133 21.48 4.20 -13.92
CA ASP A 133 20.73 3.48 -12.87
C ASP A 133 21.19 3.86 -11.46
N ALA A 134 22.48 4.21 -11.29
CA ALA A 134 23.00 4.69 -10.01
C ALA A 134 22.27 5.94 -9.47
N LEU A 135 21.63 6.73 -10.34
CA LEU A 135 20.87 7.91 -9.96
C LEU A 135 19.39 7.63 -9.69
N THR A 136 18.85 6.55 -10.26
CA THR A 136 17.40 6.26 -10.26
C THR A 136 17.03 5.01 -9.46
N THR A 137 18.03 4.24 -8.98
CA THR A 137 17.88 3.04 -8.16
C THR A 137 18.44 3.22 -6.76
#